data_AF-A0A8W8NB70-F1
#
_entry.id   AF-A0A8W8NB70-F1
#
_cell.length_a   1.000
_cell.length_b   1.000
_cell.length_c   1.000
_cell.angle_alpha   90.00
_cell.angle_beta   90.00
_cell.angle_gamma   90.00
#
_symmetry.space_group_name_H-M   'P 1'
#
loop_
_entity.id
_entity.type
_entity.pdbx_description
1 polymer ?
#
loop_
_entity_poly.entity_id
_entity_poly.type
_entity_poly.pdbx_seq_one_letter_code
_entity_poly.pdbx_strand_id
1 'polypeptide(L)'
;AKMTAQIVMTHDYPKVAPVFVVSVLWQHERTAANDKHIKEMEEEVNVHHEELMNSKSCDTVLSNQMQRLLMCFDIYLETEAAGSEEEGPMEISKEKIYNRMLRGPSRSKPYRYCPDIGIFTHR
;
A
#
# COMPACT_ATOMS: atom_id res chain seq x y z
N ALA A 1 -4.55 -11.82 8.30
CA ALA A 1 -4.03 -11.79 6.91
C ALA A 1 -2.50 -11.88 6.93
N LYS A 2 -1.88 -12.48 5.90
CA LYS A 2 -0.41 -12.55 5.77
C LYS A 2 0.01 -11.89 4.46
N MET A 3 0.94 -10.94 4.51
CA MET A 3 1.57 -10.35 3.31
C MET A 3 3.00 -10.86 3.20
N THR A 4 3.40 -11.26 2.00
CA THR A 4 4.78 -11.61 1.66
C THR A 4 5.28 -10.60 0.62
N ALA A 5 6.37 -9.91 0.93
CA ALA A 5 7.00 -8.97 0.01
C ALA A 5 8.38 -9.49 -0.37
N GLN A 6 8.63 -9.67 -1.66
CA GLN A 6 9.94 -9.97 -2.23
C GLN A 6 10.58 -8.66 -2.65
N ILE A 7 11.78 -8.38 -2.15
CA ILE A 7 12.47 -7.11 -2.37
C ILE A 7 13.75 -7.39 -3.14
N VAL A 8 13.90 -6.73 -4.28
CA VAL A 8 15.12 -6.79 -5.10
C VAL A 8 15.90 -5.50 -4.89
N MET A 9 17.14 -5.64 -4.39
CA MET A 9 18.09 -4.55 -4.22
C MET A 9 19.26 -4.73 -5.16
N THR A 10 19.64 -3.66 -5.85
CA THR A 10 20.82 -3.63 -6.72
C THR A 10 22.01 -3.03 -5.97
N HIS A 11 23.22 -3.23 -6.51
CA HIS A 11 24.45 -2.64 -5.99
C HIS A 11 24.48 -1.10 -6.05
N ASP A 12 23.58 -0.48 -6.84
CA ASP A 12 23.46 0.97 -6.99
C ASP A 12 22.64 1.64 -5.88
N TYR A 13 22.22 0.92 -4.84
CA TYR A 13 21.54 1.50 -3.69
C TYR A 13 22.43 2.55 -2.99
N PRO A 14 21.90 3.74 -2.61
CA PRO A 14 20.50 4.20 -2.69
C PRO A 14 20.11 4.99 -3.95
N LYS A 15 20.98 5.07 -4.97
CA LYS A 15 20.68 5.82 -6.19
C LYS A 15 19.53 5.21 -6.99
N VAL A 16 19.42 3.88 -6.96
CA VAL A 16 18.30 3.13 -7.53
C VAL A 16 17.48 2.55 -6.39
N ALA A 17 16.18 2.87 -6.35
CA ALA A 17 15.29 2.37 -5.32
C ALA A 17 15.05 0.86 -5.46
N PRO A 18 14.94 0.11 -4.34
CA PRO A 18 14.53 -1.27 -4.35
C PRO A 18 13.14 -1.49 -4.99
N VAL A 19 12.97 -2.62 -5.65
CA VAL A 19 11.70 -3.04 -6.27
C VAL A 19 11.03 -4.10 -5.42
N PHE A 20 9.73 -3.91 -5.18
CA PHE A 20 8.89 -4.76 -4.33
C PHE A 20 7.90 -5.54 -5.19
N VAL A 21 7.79 -6.84 -4.91
CA VAL A 21 6.71 -7.69 -5.42
C VAL A 21 5.94 -8.22 -4.23
N VAL A 22 4.62 -8.08 -4.24
CA VAL A 22 3.75 -8.32 -3.09
C VAL A 22 2.76 -9.42 -3.40
N SER A 23 2.66 -10.39 -2.49
CA SER A 23 1.57 -11.35 -2.46
C SER A 23 0.86 -11.30 -1.11
N VAL A 24 -0.47 -11.32 -1.14
CA VAL A 24 -1.31 -11.30 0.04
C VAL A 24 -2.07 -12.61 0.13
N LEU A 25 -1.92 -13.30 1.24
CA LEU A 25 -2.71 -14.46 1.59
C LEU A 25 -3.77 -14.04 2.61
N TRP A 26 -4.98 -13.82 2.11
CA TRP A 26 -6.16 -13.58 2.94
C TRP A 26 -7.38 -14.22 2.28
N GLN A 27 -7.91 -15.28 2.91
CA GLN A 27 -8.90 -16.22 2.37
C GLN A 27 -8.39 -16.98 1.13
N HIS A 28 -7.92 -16.25 0.12
CA HIS A 28 -7.26 -16.76 -1.10
C HIS A 28 -5.92 -16.05 -1.31
N GLU A 29 -5.05 -16.65 -2.13
CA GLU A 29 -3.80 -16.01 -2.55
C GLU A 29 -4.08 -14.95 -3.63
N ARG A 30 -3.72 -13.70 -3.32
CA ARG A 30 -3.87 -12.54 -4.20
C ARG A 30 -2.50 -12.02 -4.59
N THR A 31 -2.32 -11.86 -5.89
CA THR A 31 -1.09 -11.37 -6.52
C THR A 31 -1.47 -10.26 -7.49
N ALA A 32 -0.48 -9.48 -7.96
CA ALA A 32 -0.70 -8.41 -8.93
C ALA A 32 -1.32 -8.87 -10.26
N ALA A 33 -1.25 -10.17 -10.58
CA ALA A 33 -1.89 -10.76 -11.75
C ALA A 33 -3.41 -10.98 -11.54
N ASN A 34 -3.82 -11.29 -10.32
CA ASN A 34 -5.19 -11.70 -10.00
C ASN A 34 -6.01 -10.59 -9.34
N ASP A 35 -5.37 -9.65 -8.65
CA ASP A 35 -6.04 -8.55 -7.96
C ASP A 35 -5.40 -7.20 -8.35
N LYS A 36 -6.24 -6.31 -8.88
CA LYS A 36 -5.84 -4.96 -9.28
C LYS A 36 -5.37 -4.13 -8.08
N HIS A 37 -5.92 -4.35 -6.89
CA HIS A 37 -5.54 -3.60 -5.69
C HIS A 37 -4.11 -3.93 -5.24
N ILE A 38 -3.67 -5.18 -5.41
CA ILE A 38 -2.26 -5.56 -5.17
C ILE A 38 -1.34 -4.86 -6.16
N LYS A 39 -1.75 -4.79 -7.44
CA LYS A 39 -1.01 -4.06 -8.47
C LYS A 39 -0.91 -2.55 -8.15
N GLU A 40 -2.01 -1.93 -7.72
CA GLU A 40 -2.04 -0.52 -7.31
C GLU A 40 -1.14 -0.27 -6.08
N MET A 41 -1.09 -1.21 -5.13
CA MET A 41 -0.19 -1.13 -3.96
C MET A 41 1.29 -1.28 -4.36
N GLU A 42 1.63 -2.18 -5.28
CA GLU A 42 2.98 -2.28 -5.85
C GLU A 42 3.37 -1.01 -6.60
N GLU A 43 2.45 -0.42 -7.37
CA GLU A 43 2.65 0.84 -8.08
C GLU A 43 2.95 1.99 -7.11
N GLU A 44 2.22 2.09 -6.00
CA GLU A 44 2.44 3.13 -4.98
C GLU A 44 3.84 3.08 -4.36
N VAL A 45 4.39 1.87 -4.18
CA VAL A 45 5.72 1.67 -3.55
C VAL A 45 6.84 1.76 -4.57
N ASN A 46 6.66 1.22 -5.77
CA ASN A 46 7.71 1.10 -6.78
C ASN A 46 7.79 2.30 -7.71
N VAL A 47 6.66 2.88 -8.13
CA VAL A 47 6.65 4.00 -9.09
C VAL A 47 6.79 5.33 -8.36
N HIS A 48 6.10 5.48 -7.22
CA HIS A 48 6.10 6.73 -6.46
C HIS A 48 7.17 6.78 -5.35
N HIS A 49 8.27 6.04 -5.51
CA HIS A 49 9.38 6.02 -4.56
C HIS A 49 10.12 7.37 -4.48
N GLU A 50 10.09 8.18 -5.54
CA GLU A 50 10.72 9.50 -5.57
C GLU A 50 10.16 10.44 -4.48
N GLU A 51 8.87 10.31 -4.14
CA GLU A 51 8.25 11.08 -3.05
C GLU A 51 8.86 10.75 -1.66
N LEU A 52 9.53 9.60 -1.54
CA LEU A 52 10.22 9.16 -0.33
C LEU A 52 11.71 9.56 -0.32
N MET A 53 12.23 9.98 -1.47
CA MET A 53 13.60 10.41 -1.68
C MET A 53 13.73 11.91 -1.46
N ASN A 54 13.70 12.34 -0.19
CA ASN A 54 14.15 13.69 0.15
C ASN A 54 15.68 13.72 0.21
N SER A 55 16.28 14.89 -0.08
CA SER A 55 17.74 15.08 -0.08
C SER A 55 18.46 14.68 1.21
N LYS A 56 17.72 14.52 2.33
CA LYS A 56 18.22 14.08 3.63
C LYS A 56 17.92 12.61 3.98
N SER A 57 17.08 11.92 3.21
CA SER A 57 16.56 10.58 3.50
C SER A 57 16.92 9.52 2.45
N CYS A 58 17.89 9.81 1.58
CA CYS A 58 18.29 8.90 0.50
C CYS A 58 18.75 7.53 1.04
N ASP A 59 19.49 7.51 2.15
CA ASP A 59 19.98 6.25 2.74
C ASP A 59 18.88 5.41 3.41
N THR A 60 17.72 6.03 3.69
CA THR A 60 16.58 5.40 4.38
C THR A 60 15.42 5.05 3.45
N VAL A 61 15.65 5.05 2.12
CA VAL A 61 14.61 4.83 1.11
C VAL A 61 13.93 3.48 1.30
N LEU A 62 14.69 2.41 1.57
CA LEU A 62 14.12 1.08 1.83
C LEU A 62 13.15 1.08 3.03
N SER A 63 13.55 1.70 4.14
CA SER A 63 12.70 1.82 5.34
C SER A 63 11.43 2.61 5.06
N ASN A 64 11.54 3.71 4.30
CA ASN A 64 10.40 4.53 3.90
C ASN A 64 9.45 3.75 2.98
N GLN A 65 9.98 2.97 2.03
CA GLN A 65 9.19 2.11 1.14
C GLN A 65 8.47 1.01 1.93
N MET A 66 9.15 0.38 2.90
CA MET A 66 8.52 -0.59 3.80
C MET A 66 7.40 0.03 4.62
N GLN A 67 7.60 1.22 5.21
CA GLN A 67 6.55 1.92 5.94
C GLN A 67 5.36 2.26 5.05
N ARG A 68 5.61 2.73 3.82
CA ARG A 68 4.55 3.01 2.85
C ARG A 68 3.78 1.75 2.48
N LEU A 69 4.47 0.63 2.25
CA LEU A 69 3.84 -0.66 1.96
C LEU A 69 2.93 -1.11 3.12
N LEU A 70 3.40 -0.99 4.36
CA LEU A 70 2.60 -1.33 5.54
C LEU A 70 1.34 -0.45 5.64
N MET A 71 1.45 0.86 5.42
CA MET A 71 0.29 1.76 5.40
C MET A 71 -0.70 1.40 4.29
N CYS A 72 -0.21 1.05 3.10
CA CYS A 72 -1.07 0.60 2.00
C CYS A 72 -1.77 -0.72 2.34
N PHE A 73 -1.07 -1.62 3.02
CA PHE A 73 -1.65 -2.88 3.48
C PHE A 73 -2.75 -2.65 4.53
N ASP A 74 -2.55 -1.77 5.51
CA ASP A 74 -3.58 -1.41 6.49
C ASP A 74 -4.86 -0.92 5.79
N ILE A 75 -4.73 0.01 4.83
CA ILE A 75 -5.87 0.54 4.06
C ILE A 75 -6.52 -0.55 3.23
N TYR A 76 -5.72 -1.42 2.61
CA TYR A 76 -6.23 -2.54 1.85
C TYR A 76 -7.09 -3.45 2.73
N LEU A 77 -6.63 -3.75 3.95
CA LEU A 77 -7.35 -4.57 4.92
C LEU A 77 -8.62 -3.89 5.43
N GLU A 78 -8.54 -2.62 5.84
CA GLU A 78 -9.69 -1.86 6.35
C GLU A 78 -10.80 -1.71 5.31
N THR A 79 -10.44 -1.44 4.05
CA THR A 79 -11.40 -1.24 2.96
C THR A 79 -12.00 -2.55 2.47
N GLU A 80 -11.27 -3.66 2.56
CA GLU A 80 -11.79 -4.99 2.21
C GLU A 80 -12.74 -5.50 3.30
N ALA A 81 -12.34 -5.39 4.57
CA ALA A 81 -13.19 -5.76 5.71
C ALA A 81 -14.48 -4.93 5.79
N ALA A 82 -14.45 -3.67 5.35
CA ALA A 82 -15.64 -2.82 5.28
C ALA A 82 -16.61 -3.18 4.13
N GLY A 83 -16.14 -3.93 3.13
CA GLY A 83 -16.95 -4.36 1.98
C GLY A 83 -17.62 -5.72 2.18
N SER A 84 -17.11 -6.54 3.10
CA SER A 84 -17.74 -7.76 3.58
C SER A 84 -18.81 -7.39 4.61
N GLU A 85 -20.08 -7.41 4.20
CA GLU A 85 -21.28 -7.25 5.04
C GLU A 85 -21.47 -8.44 6.00
N GLU A 86 -20.43 -8.82 6.75
CA GLU A 86 -20.61 -9.79 7.83
C GLU A 86 -21.13 -9.05 9.07
N GLU A 87 -22.34 -9.38 9.53
CA GLU A 87 -23.02 -8.83 10.73
C GLU A 87 -22.29 -9.13 12.06
N GLY A 88 -20.98 -9.43 12.01
CA GLY A 88 -20.13 -9.66 13.16
C GLY A 88 -19.35 -8.41 13.59
N PRO A 89 -18.72 -8.42 14.78
CA PRO A 89 -17.78 -7.37 15.16
C PRO A 89 -16.67 -7.28 14.11
N MET A 90 -16.44 -6.08 13.56
CA MET A 90 -15.39 -5.85 12.56
C MET A 90 -14.06 -6.42 13.07
N GLU A 91 -13.50 -7.42 12.37
CA GLU A 91 -12.22 -8.04 12.73
C GLU A 91 -11.05 -7.05 12.65
N ILE A 92 -11.22 -5.93 11.94
CA ILE A 92 -10.18 -4.94 11.66
C ILE A 92 -10.71 -3.55 12.02
N SER A 93 -10.10 -2.91 13.03
CA SER A 93 -10.40 -1.55 13.44
C SER A 93 -10.09 -0.54 12.32
N LYS A 94 -11.01 0.39 12.06
CA LYS A 94 -10.76 1.54 11.16
C LYS A 94 -9.95 2.60 11.89
N GLU A 95 -8.66 2.67 11.63
CA GLU A 95 -7.78 3.65 12.24
C GLU A 95 -7.41 4.77 11.25
N LYS A 96 -7.39 4.49 9.94
CA LYS A 96 -7.00 5.47 8.92
C LYS A 96 -8.18 6.34 8.47
N ILE A 97 -7.91 7.64 8.28
CA ILE A 97 -8.90 8.61 7.79
C ILE A 97 -8.76 8.75 6.28
N TYR A 98 -9.82 8.45 5.53
CA TYR A 98 -9.93 8.68 4.08
C TYR A 98 -11.31 9.22 3.72
N ASN A 99 -11.39 10.07 2.69
CA ASN A 99 -12.65 10.71 2.28
C ASN A 99 -13.66 9.73 1.66
N ARG A 100 -13.18 8.69 0.98
CA ARG A 100 -14.00 7.69 0.28
C ARG A 100 -13.24 6.37 0.21
N MET A 101 -13.94 5.24 0.35
CA MET A 101 -13.30 3.91 0.34
C MET A 101 -12.84 3.47 -1.05
N LEU A 102 -13.61 3.78 -2.11
CA LEU A 102 -13.36 3.32 -3.47
C LEU A 102 -13.71 4.42 -4.48
N ARG A 103 -12.90 4.58 -5.53
CA ARG A 103 -13.11 5.57 -6.60
C ARG A 103 -13.00 4.96 -8.00
N GLY A 104 -13.84 5.43 -8.91
CA GLY A 104 -13.75 5.14 -10.34
C GLY A 104 -14.18 3.71 -10.73
N PRO A 105 -14.11 3.37 -12.04
CA PRO A 105 -14.52 2.07 -12.56
C PRO A 105 -13.69 0.90 -12.02
N SER A 106 -12.43 1.16 -11.67
CA SER A 106 -11.53 0.18 -11.08
C SER A 106 -11.70 -0.03 -9.58
N ARG A 107 -12.60 0.73 -8.95
CA ARG A 107 -12.78 0.73 -7.49
C ARG A 107 -11.45 0.93 -6.76
N SER A 108 -10.61 1.83 -7.26
CA SER A 108 -9.27 2.06 -6.71
C SER A 108 -9.34 2.53 -5.26
N LYS A 109 -8.40 2.09 -4.43
CA LYS A 109 -8.35 2.39 -2.99
C LYS A 109 -7.49 3.64 -2.72
N PRO A 110 -7.72 4.35 -1.60
CA PRO A 110 -7.01 5.60 -1.30
C PRO A 110 -5.61 5.31 -0.69
N TYR A 111 -4.61 5.03 -1.52
CA TYR A 111 -3.25 4.72 -1.03
C TYR A 111 -2.35 5.94 -0.80
N ARG A 112 -2.71 7.11 -1.34
CA ARG A 112 -1.87 8.31 -1.27
C ARG A 112 -2.08 9.07 0.05
N TYR A 113 -1.04 9.19 0.86
CA TYR A 113 -1.08 9.99 2.08
C TYR A 113 -0.82 11.48 1.79
N CYS A 114 -1.67 12.36 2.31
CA CYS A 114 -1.51 13.81 2.26
C CYS A 114 -1.09 14.35 3.63
N PRO A 115 0.20 14.72 3.83
CA PRO A 115 0.69 15.14 5.15
C PRO A 115 0.09 16.48 5.62
N ASP A 116 -0.29 17.38 4.71
CA ASP A 116 -0.84 18.70 5.05
C ASP A 116 -2.20 18.61 5.76
N ILE A 117 -2.97 17.57 5.46
CA ILE A 117 -4.34 17.37 5.95
C ILE A 117 -4.43 16.13 6.86
N GLY A 118 -3.44 15.24 6.82
CA GLY A 118 -3.39 14.01 7.62
C GLY A 118 -4.36 12.93 7.15
N ILE A 119 -4.77 12.95 5.88
CA ILE A 119 -5.74 12.00 5.31
C ILE A 119 -5.17 11.20 4.15
N PHE A 120 -5.77 10.05 3.90
CA PHE A 120 -5.54 9.24 2.71
C PHE A 120 -6.50 9.60 1.59
N THR A 121 -5.95 9.73 0.38
CA THR A 121 -6.64 10.15 -0.83
C THR A 121 -6.38 9.15 -1.95
N HIS A 122 -7.25 9.19 -2.95
CA HIS A 122 -7.01 8.46 -4.20
C HIS A 122 -5.98 9.23 -5.03
N ARG A 123 -5.19 8.51 -5.82
CA ARG A 123 -4.53 9.13 -6.96
C ARG A 123 -5.56 9.55 -8.02
#